data_AF-A0A1Q8SR40-F1
#
_entry.id   AF-A0A1Q8SR40-F1
#
_cell.length_a   1.000
_cell.length_b   1.000
_cell.length_c   1.000
_cell.angle_alpha   90.00
_cell.angle_beta   90.00
_cell.angle_gamma   90.00
#
_symmetry.space_group_name_H-M   'P 1'
#
loop_
_entity.id
_entity.type
_entity.pdbx_description
1 polymer ?
#
loop_
_entity_poly.entity_id
_entity_poly.type
_entity_poly.pdbx_seq_one_letter_code
_entity_poly.pdbx_strand_id
1 'polypeptide(L)' 'MKHYVVRPRSGKGWLLTLAFVVLIAAGIWPVIGLFNRAQPWLGLPPIAVWTYVIVLGCWLVMLIANRCIKVASHDD' A
#
# COMPACT_ATOMS: atom_id res chain seq x y z
N MET A 1 18.88 -24.61 -6.11
CA MET A 1 17.76 -24.08 -6.92
C MET A 1 17.37 -22.72 -6.34
N LYS A 2 17.53 -21.62 -7.09
CA LYS A 2 17.24 -20.26 -6.58
C LYS A 2 15.73 -20.09 -6.46
N HIS A 3 15.22 -19.89 -5.24
CA HIS A 3 13.83 -19.48 -5.03
C HIS A 3 13.66 -18.06 -5.58
N TYR A 4 13.07 -17.92 -6.78
CA TYR A 4 12.79 -16.62 -7.40
C TYR A 4 11.59 -15.89 -6.76
N VAL A 5 10.76 -16.61 -6.01
CA VAL A 5 9.57 -16.06 -5.36
C VAL A 5 9.77 -16.11 -3.85
N VAL A 6 9.97 -14.94 -3.24
CA VAL A 6 10.00 -14.80 -1.79
C VAL A 6 8.55 -14.78 -1.30
N ARG A 7 8.12 -15.85 -0.62
CA ARG A 7 6.80 -15.92 0.02
C ARG A 7 6.90 -15.48 1.48
N PRO A 8 5.96 -14.65 1.99
CA PRO A 8 5.89 -14.36 3.41
C PRO A 8 5.61 -15.65 4.20
N ARG A 9 6.47 -15.99 5.18
CA ARG A 9 6.26 -17.13 6.08
C ARG A 9 5.36 -16.84 7.28
N SER A 10 5.10 -15.56 7.58
CA SER A 10 4.34 -15.11 8.74
C SER A 10 3.00 -14.49 8.33
N GLY A 11 1.97 -14.68 9.16
CA GLY A 11 0.66 -14.03 8.97
C GLY A 11 0.76 -12.50 8.89
N LYS A 12 1.71 -11.88 9.60
CA LYS A 12 1.98 -10.43 9.51
C LYS A 12 2.50 -10.05 8.12
N GLY A 13 3.35 -10.88 7.52
CA GLY A 13 3.87 -10.67 6.16
C GLY A 13 2.79 -10.83 5.09
N TRP A 14 1.87 -11.78 5.27
CA TRP A 14 0.70 -11.92 4.40
C TRP A 14 -0.24 -10.71 4.49
N LEU A 15 -0.52 -10.22 5.71
CA LEU A 15 -1.33 -9.02 5.91
C LEU A 15 -0.72 -7.79 5.22
N LEU A 16 0.59 -7.60 5.33
CA LEU A 16 1.28 -6.50 4.64
C LEU A 16 1.24 -6.62 3.12
N THR A 17 1.41 -7.85 2.62
CA THR A 17 1.33 -8.11 1.17
C THR A 17 -0.08 -7.79 0.66
N LEU A 18 -1.11 -8.22 1.39
CA LEU A 18 -2.50 -7.90 1.07
C LEU A 18 -2.76 -6.39 1.09
N ALA A 19 -2.27 -5.67 2.11
CA ALA A 19 -2.40 -4.22 2.20
C ALA A 19 -1.76 -3.50 0.99
N PHE A 20 -0.58 -3.96 0.57
CA PHE A 20 0.09 -3.41 -0.60
C PHE A 20 -0.67 -3.70 -1.91
N VAL A 21 -1.20 -4.92 -2.07
CA VAL A 21 -2.04 -5.29 -3.23
C VAL A 21 -3.31 -4.43 -3.29
N VAL A 22 -3.94 -4.16 -2.15
CA VAL A 22 -5.11 -3.28 -2.07
C VAL A 22 -4.76 -1.84 -2.49
N LEU A 23 -3.60 -1.32 -2.08
CA LEU A 23 -3.13 0.01 -2.51
C LEU A 23 -2.88 0.08 -4.01
N ILE A 24 -2.30 -0.97 -4.60
CA ILE A 24 -2.14 -1.06 -6.07
C ILE A 24 -3.51 -1.06 -6.74
N ALA A 25 -4.43 -1.92 -6.28
CA ALA A 25 -5.78 -2.00 -6.83
C ALA A 25 -6.53 -0.67 -6.75
N ALA A 26 -6.32 0.11 -5.68
CA ALA A 26 -6.88 1.44 -5.50
C ALA A 26 -6.42 2.47 -6.56
N GLY A 27 -5.27 2.23 -7.18
CA GLY A 27 -4.72 3.04 -8.27
C GLY A 27 -5.07 2.52 -9.68
N ILE A 28 -5.86 1.44 -9.81
CA ILE A 28 -6.27 0.92 -11.13
C ILE A 28 -7.52 1.66 -11.60
N TRP A 29 -7.67 1.77 -12.93
CA TRP A 29 -8.75 2.47 -13.63
C TRP A 29 -10.19 2.32 -13.06
N PRO A 30 -10.69 1.13 -12.68
CA PRO A 30 -12.08 1.04 -12.19
C PRO A 30 -12.26 1.75 -10.85
N VAL A 31 -11.22 1.82 -10.02
CA VAL A 31 -11.29 2.52 -8.73
C VAL A 31 -11.18 4.02 -8.92
N ILE A 32 -10.29 4.47 -9.80
CA ILE A 32 -10.11 5.89 -10.15
C ILE A 32 -11.42 6.52 -10.63
N GLY A 33 -12.23 5.79 -11.40
CA GLY A 33 -13.53 6.26 -11.87
C GLY A 33 -14.50 6.71 -10.76
N LEU A 34 -14.41 6.13 -9.56
CA LEU A 34 -15.23 6.53 -8.40
C LEU A 34 -14.84 7.90 -7.82
N PHE A 35 -13.57 8.27 -7.97
CA PHE A 35 -12.97 9.52 -7.46
C PHE A 35 -12.88 10.61 -8.52
N ASN A 36 -13.21 10.31 -9.77
CA ASN A 36 -13.25 11.30 -10.85
C ASN A 36 -14.53 12.14 -10.79
N ARG A 37 -14.60 13.08 -9.84
CA ARG A 37 -15.71 14.01 -9.68
C ARG A 37 -15.24 15.44 -9.93
N ALA A 38 -16.12 16.25 -10.52
CA ALA A 38 -15.85 17.66 -10.83
C ALA A 38 -15.87 18.58 -9.59
N GLN A 39 -16.37 18.10 -8.44
CA GLN A 39 -16.36 18.87 -7.21
C GLN A 39 -14.96 18.88 -6.59
N PRO A 40 -14.30 20.05 -6.51
CA PRO A 40 -12.97 20.15 -5.90
C PRO A 40 -13.07 19.94 -4.38
N TRP A 41 -12.07 19.25 -3.82
CA TRP A 41 -11.90 19.09 -2.38
C TRP A 41 -10.57 19.71 -1.97
N LEU A 42 -10.58 20.61 -0.96
CA LEU A 42 -9.39 21.38 -0.55
C LEU A 42 -8.74 22.18 -1.71
N GLY A 43 -9.53 22.61 -2.70
CA GLY A 43 -9.02 23.30 -3.89
C GLY A 43 -8.35 22.39 -4.92
N LEU A 44 -8.35 21.07 -4.69
CA LEU A 44 -7.75 20.06 -5.56
C LEU A 44 -8.84 19.19 -6.21
N PRO A 45 -8.61 18.67 -7.43
CA PRO A 45 -9.41 17.59 -7.97
C PRO A 45 -9.37 16.38 -7.01
N PRO A 46 -10.49 15.71 -6.72
CA PRO A 46 -10.49 14.57 -5.79
C PRO A 46 -9.54 13.44 -6.21
N ILE A 47 -9.26 13.31 -7.51
CA ILE A 47 -8.27 12.35 -8.01
C ILE A 47 -6.83 12.67 -7.57
N ALA A 48 -6.48 13.96 -7.46
CA ALA A 48 -5.20 14.38 -6.95
C ALA A 48 -5.08 14.01 -5.48
N VAL A 49 -6.13 14.27 -4.70
CA VAL A 49 -6.17 13.90 -3.28
C VAL A 49 -6.10 12.38 -3.09
N TRP A 50 -6.82 11.61 -3.90
CA TRP A 50 -6.77 10.16 -3.89
C TRP A 50 -5.38 9.60 -4.20
N THR A 51 -4.66 10.23 -5.13
CA THR A 51 -3.27 9.87 -5.45
C THR A 51 -2.36 10.06 -4.23
N TYR A 52 -2.50 11.18 -3.50
CA TYR A 52 -1.75 11.39 -2.26
C TYR A 52 -2.08 10.34 -1.20
N VAL A 53 -3.34 9.93 -1.07
CA VAL A 53 -3.76 8.85 -0.15
C VAL A 53 -3.06 7.54 -0.51
N ILE A 54 -3.00 7.16 -1.79
CA ILE A 54 -2.32 5.94 -2.23
C ILE A 54 -0.81 6.01 -1.93
N VAL A 55 -0.15 7.12 -2.28
CA VAL A 55 1.30 7.29 -2.05
C VAL A 55 1.65 7.23 -0.58
N LEU A 56 0.89 7.95 0.27
CA LEU A 56 1.06 7.92 1.72
C LEU A 56 0.79 6.52 2.29
N GLY A 57 -0.23 5.83 1.76
CA GLY A 57 -0.52 4.44 2.10
C GLY A 57 0.66 3.50 1.80
N CYS A 58 1.24 3.60 0.60
CA CYS A 58 2.41 2.81 0.21
C CYS A 58 3.59 3.07 1.14
N TRP A 59 3.86 4.34 1.44
CA TRP A 59 4.92 4.73 2.36
C TRP A 59 4.69 4.17 3.77
N LEU A 60 3.47 4.26 4.31
CA LEU A 60 3.10 3.69 5.60
C LEU A 60 3.25 2.18 5.64
N VAL A 61 2.81 1.46 4.60
CA VAL A 61 2.97 0.00 4.51
C VAL A 61 4.44 -0.39 4.53
N MET A 62 5.30 0.30 3.76
CA MET A 62 6.76 0.06 3.80
C MET A 62 7.37 0.40 5.16
N LEU A 63 6.93 1.49 5.80
CA LEU A 63 7.40 1.87 7.13
C LEU A 63 7.05 0.82 8.19
N ILE A 64 5.82 0.28 8.14
CA ILE A 64 5.37 -0.81 9.01
C ILE A 64 6.15 -2.10 8.69
N ALA A 65 6.42 -2.38 7.41
CA ALA A 65 7.21 -3.54 6.99
C ALA A 65 8.59 -3.52 7.60
N ASN A 66 9.28 -2.38 7.45
CA ASN A 66 10.63 -2.19 7.96
C ASN A 66 10.68 -2.29 9.48
N ARG A 67 9.68 -1.73 10.18
CA ARG A 67 9.55 -1.89 11.64
C ARG A 67 9.33 -3.34 12.04
N CYS A 68 8.46 -4.07 11.34
CA CYS A 68 8.20 -5.47 11.64
C CYS A 68 9.43 -6.36 11.41
N ILE A 69 10.21 -6.10 10.35
CA ILE A 69 11.47 -6.80 10.09
C ILE A 69 12.49 -6.51 11.18
N LYS A 70 12.63 -5.24 11.58
CA LYS A 70 13.57 -4.83 12.64
C LYS A 70 13.25 -5.46 13.99
N VAL A 71 11.96 -5.59 14.32
CA VAL A 71 11.52 -6.31 15.53
C VAL A 71 11.85 -7.79 15.45
N ALA A 72 11.57 -8.44 14.31
CA ALA A 72 11.87 -9.86 14.13
C ALA A 72 13.37 -10.17 14.24
N SER A 73 14.25 -9.29 13.75
CA SER A 73 15.71 -9.46 13.86
C SER A 73 16.29 -9.26 15.27
N HIS A 74 15.49 -8.80 16.24
CA HIS A 74 15.94 -8.57 17.62
C HIS A 74 15.55 -9.73 18.55
N ASP A 75 14.67 -10.62 18.10
CA ASP A 75 14.22 -11.82 18.82
C ASP A 75 14.98 -13.10 18.37
N ASP A 76 15.90 -13.00 17.40
CA ASP A 76 16.84 -14.04 16.96
C ASP A 76 18.23 -13.84 17.61
#